data_AF-A0A5F2HUW3-F1
#
_entry.id   AF-A0A5F2HUW3-F1
#
_cell.length_a   1.000
_cell.length_b   1.000
_cell.length_c   1.000
_cell.angle_alpha   90.00
_cell.angle_beta   90.00
_cell.angle_gamma   90.00
#
_symmetry.space_group_name_H-M   'P 1'
#
loop_
_entity.id
_entity.type
_entity.pdbx_description
1 polymer ?
#
loop_
_entity_poly.entity_id
_entity_poly.type
_entity_poly.pdbx_seq_one_letter_code
_entity_poly.pdbx_strand_id
1 'polypeptide(L)'
;TGKWSVIEAQQLGIPATAIEAAVAARVLSSIKDERQAAEKAYGNIGVEKISGDEAVLLKDLELALFAGKIAAYAQGFAVMSGASREFNWNLPMPTIAQIWR
;
A
#
# COMPACT_ATOMS: atom_id res chain seq x y z
N THR A 1 -5.83 4.51 12.64
CA THR A 1 -4.75 5.35 12.09
C THR A 1 -4.62 5.23 10.58
N GLY A 2 -4.56 4.04 9.97
CA GLY A 2 -4.37 3.92 8.50
C GLY A 2 -5.39 4.67 7.63
N LYS A 3 -6.69 4.59 7.95
CA LYS A 3 -7.74 5.38 7.27
C LYS A 3 -7.48 6.88 7.33
N TRP A 4 -6.99 7.39 8.47
CA TRP A 4 -6.68 8.82 8.62
C TRP A 4 -5.53 9.22 7.71
N SER A 5 -4.46 8.42 7.63
CA SER A 5 -3.34 8.69 6.72
C SER A 5 -3.78 8.80 5.25
N VAL A 6 -4.73 7.95 4.82
CA VAL A 6 -5.29 8.03 3.46
C VAL A 6 -6.14 9.28 3.26
N ILE A 7 -6.99 9.64 4.23
CA ILE A 7 -7.81 10.85 4.16
C ILE A 7 -6.93 12.09 4.05
N GLU A 8 -5.89 12.20 4.89
CA GLU A 8 -4.95 13.33 4.86
C GLU A 8 -4.19 13.41 3.54
N ALA A 9 -3.72 12.27 3.01
CA ALA A 9 -3.05 12.24 1.70
C ALA A 9 -3.94 12.80 0.59
N GLN A 10 -5.23 12.41 0.58
CA GLN A 10 -6.22 12.89 -0.38
C GLN A 10 -6.55 14.37 -0.19
N GLN A 11 -6.68 14.85 1.05
CA GLN A 11 -6.89 16.28 1.35
C GLN A 11 -5.73 17.15 0.86
N LEU A 12 -4.50 16.65 0.99
CA LEU A 12 -3.28 17.32 0.51
C LEU A 12 -3.07 17.18 -1.00
N GLY A 13 -3.92 16.42 -1.71
CA GLY A 13 -3.76 16.16 -3.14
C GLY A 13 -2.52 15.32 -3.49
N ILE A 14 -2.06 14.47 -2.56
CA ILE A 14 -0.84 13.67 -2.71
C ILE A 14 -1.21 12.19 -2.89
N PRO A 15 -0.81 11.54 -3.99
CA PRO A 15 -1.16 10.15 -4.23
C PRO A 15 -0.38 9.21 -3.29
N ALA A 16 -1.11 8.45 -2.48
CA ALA A 16 -0.56 7.44 -1.57
C ALA A 16 -1.13 6.05 -1.86
N THR A 17 -1.09 5.66 -3.14
CA THR A 17 -1.83 4.51 -3.70
C THR A 17 -1.53 3.18 -3.03
N ALA A 18 -0.29 2.94 -2.58
CA ALA A 18 0.05 1.70 -1.88
C ALA A 18 -0.59 1.66 -0.48
N ILE A 19 -0.63 2.80 0.21
CA ILE A 19 -1.25 2.95 1.54
C ILE A 19 -2.78 2.86 1.41
N GLU A 20 -3.34 3.49 0.37
CA GLU A 20 -4.76 3.38 0.01
C GLU A 20 -5.18 1.94 -0.26
N ALA A 21 -4.44 1.23 -1.11
CA ALA A 21 -4.68 -0.17 -1.42
C ALA A 21 -4.62 -1.04 -0.15
N ALA A 22 -3.69 -0.76 0.76
CA ALA A 22 -3.58 -1.47 2.03
C ALA A 22 -4.81 -1.25 2.93
N VAL A 23 -5.38 -0.05 2.97
CA VAL A 23 -6.61 0.24 3.73
C VAL A 23 -7.81 -0.41 3.05
N ALA A 24 -7.94 -0.29 1.73
CA ALA A 24 -9.02 -0.90 0.95
C ALA A 24 -9.02 -2.43 1.10
N ALA A 25 -7.86 -3.08 1.06
CA ALA A 25 -7.73 -4.52 1.24
C ALA A 25 -8.25 -5.01 2.61
N ARG A 26 -8.08 -4.21 3.68
CA ARG A 26 -8.63 -4.53 5.01
C ARG A 26 -10.15 -4.42 5.04
N VAL A 27 -10.72 -3.43 4.36
CA VAL A 27 -12.18 -3.30 4.23
C VAL A 27 -12.73 -4.47 3.42
N LEU A 28 -12.11 -4.77 2.27
CA LEU A 28 -12.49 -5.88 1.40
C LEU A 28 -12.43 -7.24 2.13
N SER A 29 -11.41 -7.47 2.96
CA SER A 29 -11.31 -8.72 3.72
C SER A 29 -12.43 -8.87 4.75
N SER A 30 -12.90 -7.75 5.34
CA SER A 30 -13.95 -7.73 6.36
C SER A 30 -15.36 -8.04 5.84
N ILE A 31 -15.66 -7.74 4.56
CA ILE A 31 -16.96 -8.02 3.93
C ILE A 31 -17.06 -9.48 3.43
N LYS A 32 -16.87 -10.42 4.35
CA LYS A 32 -16.77 -11.86 4.04
C LYS A 32 -18.00 -12.42 3.32
N ASP A 33 -19.20 -12.11 3.79
CA ASP A 33 -20.43 -12.70 3.26
C ASP A 33 -20.65 -12.27 1.81
N GLU A 34 -20.37 -11.00 1.49
CA GLU A 34 -20.40 -10.48 0.11
C GLU A 34 -19.37 -11.19 -0.78
N ARG A 35 -18.14 -11.41 -0.29
CA ARG A 35 -17.12 -12.15 -1.05
C ARG A 35 -17.53 -13.59 -1.33
N GLN A 36 -18.15 -14.27 -0.37
CA GLN A 36 -18.66 -15.63 -0.55
C GLN A 36 -19.84 -15.69 -1.52
N ALA A 37 -20.73 -14.69 -1.47
CA ALA A 37 -21.82 -14.57 -2.44
C ALA A 37 -21.28 -14.31 -3.85
N ALA A 38 -20.29 -13.43 -3.99
CA ALA A 38 -19.62 -13.14 -5.25
C ALA A 38 -18.90 -14.38 -5.82
N GLU A 39 -18.18 -15.14 -5.00
CA GLU A 39 -17.53 -16.40 -5.43
C GLU A 39 -18.54 -17.40 -6.02
N LYS A 40 -19.72 -17.54 -5.40
CA LYS A 40 -20.80 -18.41 -5.91
C LYS A 40 -21.40 -17.89 -7.22
N ALA A 41 -21.52 -16.57 -7.37
CA ALA A 41 -22.15 -15.94 -8.53
C ALA A 41 -21.24 -15.91 -9.76
N TYR A 42 -19.95 -15.60 -9.57
CA TYR A 42 -18.97 -15.46 -10.64
C TYR A 42 -18.13 -16.73 -10.87
N GLY A 43 -18.21 -17.70 -9.96
CA GLY A 43 -17.45 -18.93 -10.02
C GLY A 43 -15.95 -18.74 -9.74
N ASN A 44 -15.20 -19.83 -9.82
CA ASN A 44 -13.76 -19.79 -9.76
C ASN A 44 -13.22 -19.40 -11.15
N ILE A 45 -12.77 -18.16 -11.29
CA ILE A 45 -12.03 -17.72 -12.48
C ILE A 45 -10.75 -18.57 -12.48
N GLY A 46 -10.66 -19.55 -13.39
CA GLY A 46 -9.58 -20.53 -13.40
C GLY A 46 -8.22 -19.83 -13.28
N VAL A 47 -7.47 -20.18 -12.24
CA VAL A 47 -6.11 -19.67 -12.04
C VAL A 47 -5.17 -20.61 -12.78
N GLU A 48 -4.50 -20.11 -13.81
CA GLU A 48 -3.43 -20.85 -14.46
C GLU A 48 -2.26 -21.02 -13.50
N LYS A 49 -1.65 -22.21 -13.50
CA LYS A 49 -0.39 -22.40 -12.76
C LYS A 49 0.67 -21.53 -13.41
N ILE A 50 1.34 -20.73 -12.59
CA ILE A 50 2.53 -19.99 -13.03
C ILE A 50 3.57 -21.03 -13.47
N SER A 51 3.94 -20.99 -14.76
CA SER A 51 5.03 -21.79 -15.32
C SER A 51 6.34 -21.03 -15.25
N GLY A 52 7.44 -21.69 -14.90
CA GLY A 52 8.77 -21.07 -14.89
C GLY A 52 9.71 -21.75 -13.91
N ASP A 53 10.96 -21.28 -13.88
CA ASP A 53 11.93 -21.68 -12.87
C ASP A 53 11.55 -21.06 -11.51
N GLU A 54 11.39 -21.92 -10.49
CA GLU A 54 10.96 -21.50 -9.16
C GLU A 54 11.95 -20.53 -8.50
N ALA A 55 13.26 -20.74 -8.69
CA ALA A 55 14.27 -19.87 -8.10
C ALA A 55 14.25 -18.48 -8.74
N VAL A 56 14.02 -18.40 -10.05
CA VAL A 56 13.80 -17.11 -10.74
C VAL A 56 12.54 -16.42 -10.22
N LEU A 57 11.43 -17.14 -10.09
CA LEU A 57 10.18 -16.57 -9.59
C LEU A 57 10.31 -16.04 -8.15
N LEU A 58 10.96 -16.80 -7.27
CA LEU A 58 11.21 -16.35 -5.89
C LEU A 58 12.08 -15.09 -5.87
N LYS A 59 13.07 -15.01 -6.76
CA LYS A 59 13.92 -13.82 -6.86
C LYS A 59 13.14 -12.59 -7.32
N ASP A 60 12.27 -12.76 -8.31
CA ASP A 60 11.41 -11.68 -8.81
C ASP A 60 10.41 -11.21 -7.73
N LEU A 61 9.83 -12.15 -6.97
CA LEU A 61 8.94 -11.81 -5.86
C LEU A 61 9.65 -11.03 -4.74
N GLU A 62 10.89 -11.40 -4.42
CA GLU A 62 11.73 -10.67 -3.45
C GLU A 62 11.95 -9.22 -3.92
N LEU A 63 12.35 -9.04 -5.17
CA LEU A 63 12.59 -7.72 -5.76
C LEU A 63 11.30 -6.89 -5.88
N ALA A 64 10.20 -7.52 -6.24
CA ALA A 64 8.88 -6.88 -6.33
C ALA A 64 8.42 -6.38 -4.95
N LEU A 65 8.55 -7.22 -3.91
CA LEU A 65 8.25 -6.82 -2.54
C LEU A 65 9.14 -5.67 -2.06
N PHE A 66 10.44 -5.75 -2.37
CA PHE A 66 11.40 -4.71 -2.01
C PHE A 66 11.08 -3.37 -2.69
N ALA A 67 10.80 -3.39 -4.00
CA ALA A 67 10.38 -2.22 -4.76
C ALA A 67 9.06 -1.64 -4.23
N GLY A 68 8.07 -2.49 -3.94
CA GLY A 68 6.79 -2.09 -3.34
C GLY A 68 6.98 -1.41 -1.99
N LYS A 69 7.90 -1.92 -1.15
CA LYS A 69 8.27 -1.28 0.12
C LYS A 69 8.87 0.10 -0.13
N ILE A 70 9.86 0.22 -1.01
CA ILE A 70 10.48 1.52 -1.35
C ILE A 70 9.42 2.52 -1.81
N ALA A 71 8.52 2.12 -2.71
CA ALA A 71 7.44 2.96 -3.21
C ALA A 71 6.49 3.42 -2.08
N ALA A 72 6.07 2.51 -1.19
CA ALA A 72 5.21 2.86 -0.07
C ALA A 72 5.86 3.86 0.90
N TYR A 73 7.16 3.70 1.19
CA TYR A 73 7.90 4.68 2.00
C TYR A 73 8.04 6.03 1.29
N ALA A 74 8.35 6.03 -0.02
CA ALA A 74 8.42 7.26 -0.81
C ALA A 74 7.10 8.04 -0.78
N GLN A 75 5.96 7.35 -0.93
CA GLN A 75 4.62 7.94 -0.80
C GLN A 75 4.38 8.50 0.60
N GLY A 76 4.70 7.76 1.66
CA GLY A 76 4.56 8.24 3.03
C GLY A 76 5.38 9.50 3.32
N PHE A 77 6.63 9.55 2.87
CA PHE A 77 7.48 10.74 2.99
C PHE A 77 7.00 11.91 2.15
N ALA A 78 6.43 11.65 0.96
CA ALA A 78 5.81 12.69 0.15
C ALA A 78 4.61 13.33 0.88
N VAL A 79 3.74 12.53 1.50
CA VAL A 79 2.62 13.01 2.31
C VAL A 79 3.11 13.84 3.50
N MET A 80 4.10 13.36 4.26
CA MET A 80 4.68 14.13 5.38
C MET A 80 5.32 15.44 4.90
N SER A 81 5.98 15.43 3.75
CA SER A 81 6.57 16.63 3.14
C SER A 81 5.51 17.65 2.72
N GLY A 82 4.40 17.18 2.14
CA GLY A 82 3.24 18.01 1.84
C GLY A 82 2.63 18.63 3.09
N ALA A 83 2.34 17.81 4.10
CA ALA A 83 1.81 18.26 5.38
C ALA A 83 2.74 19.28 6.06
N SER A 84 4.06 19.03 6.03
CA SER A 84 5.03 19.97 6.60
C SER A 84 4.99 21.35 5.94
N ARG A 85 4.70 21.42 4.63
CA ARG A 85 4.54 22.70 3.91
C ARG A 85 3.21 23.34 4.21
N GLU A 86 2.11 22.59 4.11
CA GLU A 86 0.75 23.08 4.34
C GLU A 86 0.60 23.67 5.75
N PHE A 87 1.11 22.97 6.75
CA PHE A 87 0.92 23.33 8.16
C PHE A 87 2.12 24.06 8.78
N ASN A 88 3.15 24.41 7.98
CA ASN A 88 4.36 25.09 8.42
C ASN A 88 5.08 24.41 9.60
N TRP A 89 5.11 23.08 9.63
CA TRP A 89 5.67 22.31 10.76
C TRP A 89 7.19 22.16 10.74
N ASN A 90 7.86 22.47 9.63
CA ASN A 90 9.31 22.31 9.47
C ASN A 90 9.81 20.91 9.91
N LEU A 91 9.15 19.85 9.45
CA LEU A 91 9.44 18.49 9.88
C LEU A 91 10.87 18.04 9.49
N PRO A 92 11.66 17.52 10.44
CA PRO A 92 13.02 17.05 10.15
C PRO A 92 13.00 15.63 9.57
N MET A 93 12.77 15.49 8.26
CA MET A 93 12.65 14.18 7.59
C MET A 93 13.82 13.21 7.87
N PRO A 94 15.11 13.63 7.87
CA PRO A 94 16.20 12.72 8.20
C PRO A 94 16.12 12.18 9.63
N THR A 95 15.70 13.01 10.58
CA THR A 95 15.50 12.61 11.99
C THR A 95 14.33 11.66 12.13
N ILE A 96 13.22 11.91 11.43
CA ILE A 96 12.05 11.00 11.40
C ILE A 96 12.48 9.62 10.87
N ALA A 97 13.22 9.57 9.77
CA ALA A 97 13.77 8.32 9.23
C ALA A 97 14.71 7.63 10.22
N GLN A 98 15.48 8.39 11.01
CA GLN A 98 16.40 7.85 12.00
C GLN A 98 15.71 7.21 13.21
N ILE A 99 14.62 7.80 13.71
CA ILE A 99 13.89 7.28 14.88
C ILE A 99 13.04 6.05 14.56
N TRP A 100 12.75 5.78 13.28
CA TRP A 100 11.99 4.63 12.82
C TRP A 100 12.86 3.43 12.39
N ARG A 101 14.16 3.49 12.63
CA ARG A 101 15.09 2.39 12.34
C ARG A 101 14.91 1.22 13.30
#